data_AF-A0A7S3BWX4-F1
#
_entry.id   AF-A0A7S3BWX4-F1
#
_cell.length_a   1.000
_cell.length_b   1.000
_cell.length_c   1.000
_cell.angle_alpha   90.00
_cell.angle_beta   90.00
_cell.angle_gamma   90.00
#
_symmetry.space_group_name_H-M   'P 1'
#
loop_
_entity.id
_entity.type
_entity.pdbx_description
1 polymer ?
#
loop_
_entity_poly.entity_id
_entity_poly.type
_entity_poly.pdbx_seq_one_letter_code
_entity_poly.pdbx_strand_id
1 'polypeptide(L)'
;AFLSFASEREHGLRELIHSAIALAPAVPSTSTPLSSLAAAAGFETVHLQLSDLQRSQKAAVPLLMRPGVVPISPPANYRVLHRPFVYLRSAPSRDAEIASLAPSGTELLMAATFGNWVCTAVTTEAGSEGPRVWAMVDGSELGLGLLLERCL
;
A
#
# COMPACT_ATOMS: atom_id res chain seq x y z
N ALA A 1 -13.97 20.65 3.07
CA ALA A 1 -14.36 20.14 1.73
C ALA A 1 -13.66 18.81 1.54
N PHE A 2 -14.41 17.73 1.34
CA PHE A 2 -13.90 16.37 1.11
C PHE A 2 -14.32 15.93 -0.30
N LEU A 3 -13.40 15.31 -1.03
CA LEU A 3 -13.73 14.42 -2.15
C LEU A 3 -13.32 13.01 -1.72
N SER A 4 -14.23 12.05 -1.88
CA SER A 4 -13.97 10.61 -1.75
C SER A 4 -14.38 9.96 -3.08
N PHE A 5 -13.55 9.03 -3.57
CA PHE A 5 -13.79 8.26 -4.77
C PHE A 5 -13.83 6.76 -4.43
N ALA A 6 -14.94 6.13 -4.80
CA ALA A 6 -15.04 4.67 -4.95
C ALA A 6 -14.84 4.36 -6.45
N SER A 7 -13.86 3.51 -6.73
CA SER A 7 -13.26 3.23 -8.05
C SER A 7 -14.19 2.60 -9.10
N GLU A 8 -15.48 2.42 -8.86
CA GLU A 8 -16.39 1.77 -9.84
C GLU A 8 -17.70 2.53 -10.09
N ARG A 9 -17.82 3.79 -9.65
CA ARG A 9 -18.97 4.68 -9.96
C ARG A 9 -18.58 6.11 -10.33
N GLU A 10 -17.44 6.30 -10.98
CA GLU A 10 -17.01 7.65 -11.40
C GLU A 10 -18.02 8.36 -12.31
N HIS A 11 -18.75 7.60 -13.16
CA HIS A 11 -19.84 8.15 -13.97
C HIS A 11 -21.02 8.64 -13.13
N GLY A 12 -21.41 7.88 -12.09
CA GLY A 12 -22.53 8.24 -11.23
C GLY A 12 -22.27 9.47 -10.36
N LEU A 13 -21.01 9.64 -9.90
CA LEU A 13 -20.61 10.81 -9.13
C LEU A 13 -20.61 12.09 -9.99
N ARG A 14 -20.15 12.00 -11.24
CA ARG A 14 -20.16 13.15 -12.18
C ARG A 14 -21.58 13.62 -12.52
N GLU A 15 -22.49 12.68 -12.80
CA GLU A 15 -23.92 12.99 -13.04
C GLU A 15 -24.58 13.65 -11.82
N LEU A 16 -24.32 13.14 -10.60
CA LEU A 16 -24.83 13.73 -9.37
C LEU A 16 -24.30 15.15 -9.11
N ILE A 17 -23.02 15.41 -9.40
CA ILE A 17 -22.43 16.73 -9.23
C ILE A 17 -23.00 17.72 -10.27
N HIS A 18 -23.12 17.32 -11.54
CA HIS A 18 -23.72 18.19 -12.57
C HIS A 18 -25.20 18.48 -12.31
N SER A 19 -25.97 17.48 -11.85
CA SER A 19 -27.39 17.66 -11.53
C SER A 19 -27.61 18.51 -10.27
N ALA A 20 -26.70 18.43 -9.28
CA ALA A 20 -26.76 19.27 -8.08
C ALA A 20 -26.40 20.74 -8.36
N ILE A 21 -25.51 21.00 -9.33
CA ILE A 21 -25.14 22.37 -9.72
C ILE A 21 -26.24 23.03 -10.56
N ALA A 22 -26.99 22.27 -11.36
CA ALA A 22 -28.06 22.81 -12.20
C ALA A 22 -29.34 23.21 -11.42
N LEU A 23 -29.50 22.77 -10.17
CA LEU A 23 -30.76 22.91 -9.41
C LEU A 23 -30.71 23.86 -8.20
N ALA A 24 -29.68 24.70 -8.04
CA ALA A 24 -29.61 25.64 -6.93
C ALA A 24 -30.17 27.04 -7.30
N PRO A 25 -31.43 27.39 -6.93
CA PRO A 25 -31.81 28.78 -6.74
C PRO A 25 -31.21 29.32 -5.44
N ALA A 26 -30.98 30.63 -5.45
CA ALA A 26 -30.27 31.39 -4.44
C ALA A 26 -30.94 31.39 -3.03
N VAL A 27 -30.13 31.10 -1.98
CA VAL A 27 -30.22 31.62 -0.58
C VAL A 27 -31.33 30.98 0.33
N PRO A 28 -31.24 30.98 1.69
CA PRO A 28 -30.13 31.18 2.65
C PRO A 28 -29.85 29.97 3.58
N SER A 29 -28.65 29.99 4.14
CA SER A 29 -28.17 29.45 5.43
C SER A 29 -29.18 28.85 6.42
N THR A 30 -29.49 27.56 6.28
CA THR A 30 -29.90 26.72 7.41
C THR A 30 -29.04 25.47 7.43
N SER A 31 -28.19 25.39 8.46
CA SER A 31 -27.31 24.26 8.75
C SER A 31 -28.14 23.03 9.12
N THR A 32 -28.61 22.29 8.12
CA THR A 32 -29.07 20.92 8.32
C THR A 32 -27.82 20.03 8.37
N PRO A 33 -27.53 19.34 9.49
CA PRO A 33 -26.34 18.50 9.58
C PRO A 33 -26.48 17.32 8.61
N LEU A 34 -25.49 17.15 7.74
CA LEU A 34 -25.37 16.09 6.73
C LEU A 34 -25.53 14.66 7.30
N SER A 35 -25.38 14.50 8.62
CA SER A 35 -25.62 13.24 9.33
C SER A 35 -27.04 12.71 9.14
N SER A 36 -28.04 13.58 9.02
CA SER A 36 -29.44 13.15 8.86
C SER A 36 -29.76 12.64 7.44
N LEU A 37 -28.95 13.01 6.43
CA LEU A 37 -29.13 12.50 5.06
C LEU A 37 -28.50 11.11 4.88
N ALA A 38 -27.39 10.83 5.57
CA ALA A 38 -26.69 9.53 5.51
C ALA A 38 -27.51 8.39 6.14
N ALA A 39 -28.26 8.68 7.21
CA ALA A 39 -29.13 7.73 7.88
C ALA A 39 -30.32 7.27 7.01
N ALA A 40 -30.85 8.14 6.14
CA ALA A 40 -31.97 7.82 5.25
C ALA A 40 -31.57 6.88 4.09
N ALA A 41 -30.27 6.77 3.80
CA ALA A 41 -29.74 6.00 2.68
C ALA A 41 -29.12 4.64 3.09
N GLY A 42 -29.28 4.23 4.36
CA GLY A 42 -28.82 2.91 4.84
C GLY A 42 -27.29 2.77 4.91
N PHE A 43 -26.54 3.87 4.87
CA PHE A 43 -25.08 3.82 4.98
C PHE A 43 -24.66 3.80 6.45
N GLU A 44 -24.10 2.66 6.87
CA GLU A 44 -23.49 2.49 8.17
C GLU A 44 -22.27 3.43 8.28
N THR A 45 -22.33 4.36 9.23
CA THR A 45 -21.32 5.40 9.38
C THR A 45 -20.10 4.82 10.09
N VAL A 46 -19.05 4.48 9.35
CA VAL A 46 -17.79 4.03 9.96
C VAL A 46 -17.06 5.24 10.53
N HIS A 47 -17.01 5.32 11.86
CA HIS A 47 -16.22 6.31 12.58
C HIS A 47 -14.73 5.93 12.51
N LEU A 48 -13.99 6.54 11.58
CA LEU A 48 -12.53 6.47 11.58
C LEU A 48 -11.99 7.57 12.49
N GLN A 49 -11.26 7.20 13.55
CA GLN A 49 -10.63 8.18 14.42
C GLN A 49 -9.38 8.77 13.76
N LEU A 50 -9.12 10.05 13.99
CA LEU A 50 -7.87 10.72 13.56
C LEU A 50 -6.61 9.98 14.06
N SER A 51 -6.74 9.26 15.18
CA SER A 51 -5.74 8.37 15.78
C SER A 51 -5.26 7.29 14.82
N ASP A 52 -6.15 6.77 13.95
CA ASP A 52 -5.85 5.70 12.99
C ASP A 52 -5.03 6.23 11.80
N LEU A 53 -5.28 7.48 11.40
CA LEU A 53 -4.48 8.20 10.39
C LEU A 53 -3.07 8.53 10.90
N GLN A 54 -2.91 8.87 12.18
CA GLN A 54 -1.59 9.13 12.77
C GLN A 54 -0.76 7.85 12.95
N ARG A 55 -1.40 6.67 13.08
CA ARG A 55 -0.69 5.38 13.09
C ARG A 55 -0.10 5.05 11.71
N SER A 56 -0.71 5.53 10.63
CA SER A 56 -0.23 5.34 9.24
C SER A 56 0.97 6.24 8.88
N GLN A 57 1.13 7.40 9.52
CA GLN A 57 2.24 8.33 9.23
C GLN A 57 3.53 8.04 10.02
N LYS A 58 3.51 7.10 10.97
CA LYS A 58 4.67 6.80 11.80
C LYS A 58 5.58 5.79 11.09
N ALA A 59 6.63 6.33 10.48
CA ALA A 59 7.89 5.68 10.07
C ALA A 59 8.08 5.34 8.58
N ALA A 60 8.03 6.35 7.72
CA ALA A 60 8.98 6.41 6.59
C ALA A 60 10.35 6.87 7.12
N VAL A 61 10.98 6.06 7.99
CA VAL A 61 12.42 6.23 8.24
C VAL A 61 13.11 5.81 6.95
N PRO A 62 13.98 6.64 6.34
CA PRO A 62 14.70 6.22 5.15
C PRO A 62 15.52 4.96 5.50
N LEU A 63 15.05 3.80 5.01
CA LEU A 63 15.68 2.49 5.23
C LEU A 63 17.14 2.44 4.79
N LEU A 64 17.57 3.43 4.01
CA LEU A 64 18.95 3.64 3.54
C LEU A 64 19.93 4.04 4.65
N MET A 65 19.49 4.34 5.89
CA MET A 65 20.40 4.68 6.98
C MET A 65 20.73 3.52 7.93
N ARG A 66 20.27 2.30 7.65
CA ARG A 66 20.70 1.13 8.42
C ARG A 66 22.10 0.67 7.96
N PRO A 67 23.08 0.54 8.88
CA PRO A 67 24.37 -0.04 8.56
C PRO A 67 24.17 -1.43 7.94
N GLY A 68 24.88 -1.72 6.85
CA GLY A 68 24.83 -3.02 6.16
C GLY A 68 23.77 -3.14 5.05
N VAL A 69 22.94 -2.11 4.82
CA VAL A 69 22.06 -2.07 3.65
C VAL A 69 22.87 -1.62 2.43
N VAL A 70 22.92 -2.45 1.39
CA VAL A 70 23.64 -2.15 0.14
C VAL A 70 22.63 -1.88 -0.98
N PRO A 71 22.64 -0.69 -1.60
CA PRO A 71 21.72 -0.38 -2.70
C PRO A 71 22.04 -1.21 -3.96
N ILE A 72 21.00 -1.58 -4.70
CA ILE A 72 21.10 -2.22 -6.01
C ILE A 72 20.81 -1.15 -7.07
N SER A 73 21.82 -0.77 -7.87
CA SER A 73 21.69 0.23 -8.92
C SER A 73 22.23 -0.31 -10.26
N PRO A 74 21.41 -0.39 -11.33
CA PRO A 74 19.96 -0.14 -11.33
C PRO A 74 19.20 -1.18 -10.49
N PRO A 75 17.96 -0.90 -10.04
CA PRO A 75 17.10 -1.91 -9.42
C PRO A 75 17.01 -3.17 -10.29
N ALA A 76 16.93 -4.34 -9.65
CA ALA A 76 16.96 -5.64 -10.33
C ALA A 76 15.68 -6.42 -10.09
N ASN A 77 15.22 -7.14 -11.11
CA ASN A 77 14.08 -8.04 -11.00
C ASN A 77 14.48 -9.34 -10.29
N TYR A 78 13.61 -9.80 -9.41
CA TYR A 78 13.70 -11.09 -8.75
C TYR A 78 12.41 -11.86 -8.95
N ARG A 79 12.51 -13.16 -9.21
CA ARG A 79 11.37 -14.05 -9.37
C ARG A 79 11.23 -14.95 -8.14
N VAL A 80 10.01 -15.07 -7.63
CA VAL A 80 9.70 -15.99 -6.53
C VAL A 80 9.71 -17.44 -7.04
N LEU A 81 10.61 -18.27 -6.53
CA LEU A 81 10.70 -19.68 -6.89
C LEU A 81 9.94 -20.59 -5.93
N HIS A 82 9.91 -20.24 -4.64
CA HIS A 82 9.29 -21.06 -3.61
C HIS A 82 7.77 -21.14 -3.75
N ARG A 83 7.20 -22.35 -3.56
CA ARG A 83 5.76 -22.60 -3.62
C ARG A 83 5.20 -22.85 -2.22
N PRO A 84 3.98 -22.36 -1.92
CA PRO A 84 3.09 -21.62 -2.82
C PRO A 84 3.43 -20.12 -2.98
N PHE A 85 4.10 -19.53 -2.00
CA PHE A 85 4.40 -18.10 -1.94
C PHE A 85 5.60 -17.82 -1.01
N VAL A 86 6.09 -16.59 -1.01
CA VAL A 86 7.05 -16.05 -0.03
C VAL A 86 6.42 -14.91 0.76
N TYR A 87 6.77 -14.82 2.05
CA TYR A 87 6.36 -13.72 2.93
C TYR A 87 7.22 -12.47 2.66
N LEU A 88 6.56 -11.34 2.43
CA LEU A 88 7.18 -10.02 2.38
C LEU A 88 6.99 -9.33 3.74
N ARG A 89 8.07 -8.84 4.34
CA ARG A 89 8.08 -8.35 5.73
C ARG A 89 8.47 -6.89 5.84
N SER A 90 8.09 -6.25 6.93
CA SER A 90 8.41 -4.83 7.19
C SER A 90 9.89 -4.56 7.50
N ALA A 91 10.67 -5.59 7.87
CA ALA A 91 12.10 -5.50 8.13
C ALA A 91 12.81 -6.81 7.71
N PRO A 92 14.14 -6.80 7.51
CA PRO A 92 14.92 -7.98 7.13
C PRO A 92 15.15 -8.91 8.34
N SER A 93 14.07 -9.42 8.91
CA SER A 93 14.05 -10.34 10.04
C SER A 93 12.89 -11.31 9.90
N ARG A 94 13.07 -12.54 10.40
CA ARG A 94 12.04 -13.58 10.41
C ARG A 94 10.89 -13.27 11.37
N ASP A 95 11.15 -12.46 12.38
CA ASP A 95 10.16 -12.07 13.41
C ASP A 95 9.47 -10.74 13.06
N ALA A 96 9.87 -10.08 11.97
CA ALA A 96 9.24 -8.86 11.51
C ALA A 96 7.81 -9.11 11.03
N GLU A 97 6.95 -8.10 11.16
CA GLU A 97 5.57 -8.16 10.68
C GLU A 97 5.50 -8.54 9.20
N ILE A 98 4.58 -9.44 8.85
CA ILE A 98 4.28 -9.81 7.47
C ILE A 98 3.43 -8.70 6.88
N ALA A 99 3.99 -7.97 5.91
CA ALA A 99 3.30 -6.90 5.21
C ALA A 99 2.43 -7.45 4.06
N SER A 100 2.92 -8.46 3.34
CA SER A 100 2.20 -9.06 2.21
C SER A 100 2.77 -10.44 1.82
N LEU A 101 2.15 -11.07 0.83
CA LEU A 101 2.54 -12.36 0.26
C LEU A 101 2.84 -12.20 -1.23
N ALA A 102 3.88 -12.88 -1.71
CA ALA A 102 4.21 -12.94 -3.13
C ALA A 102 4.10 -14.40 -3.63
N PRO A 103 3.12 -14.73 -4.49
CA PRO A 103 2.99 -16.05 -5.08
C PRO A 103 4.23 -16.51 -5.86
N SER A 104 4.40 -17.82 -5.99
CA SER A 104 5.41 -18.40 -6.90
C SER A 104 5.22 -17.90 -8.33
N GLY A 105 6.32 -17.53 -8.98
CA GLY A 105 6.34 -16.94 -10.31
C GLY A 105 6.17 -15.42 -10.34
N THR A 106 5.80 -14.77 -9.22
CA THR A 106 5.73 -13.31 -9.16
C THR A 106 7.11 -12.69 -9.33
N GLU A 107 7.18 -11.66 -10.17
CA GLU A 107 8.38 -10.82 -10.34
C GLU A 107 8.29 -9.59 -9.44
N LEU A 108 9.40 -9.29 -8.77
CA LEU A 108 9.53 -8.23 -7.79
C LEU A 108 10.74 -7.38 -8.14
N LEU A 109 10.55 -6.07 -8.27
CA LEU A 109 11.65 -5.13 -8.49
C LEU A 109 12.31 -4.80 -7.14
N MET A 110 13.61 -5.06 -7.02
CA MET A 110 14.38 -4.89 -5.78
C MET A 110 15.42 -3.78 -5.90
N ALA A 111 15.55 -2.96 -4.87
CA ALA A 111 16.43 -1.78 -4.86
C ALA A 111 17.52 -1.82 -3.79
N ALA A 112 17.50 -2.77 -2.86
CA ALA A 112 18.56 -2.91 -1.86
C ALA A 112 18.67 -4.34 -1.33
N THR A 113 19.81 -4.65 -0.71
CA THR A 113 20.09 -5.91 -0.03
C THR A 113 20.54 -5.67 1.41
N PHE A 114 20.31 -6.65 2.28
CA PHE A 114 20.83 -6.70 3.65
C PHE A 114 21.06 -8.15 4.04
N GLY A 115 22.32 -8.60 4.00
CA GLY A 115 22.66 -10.01 4.14
C GLY A 115 21.90 -10.85 3.10
N ASN A 116 21.05 -11.76 3.58
CA ASN A 116 20.24 -12.65 2.75
C ASN A 116 18.81 -12.11 2.46
N TRP A 117 18.60 -10.81 2.63
CA TRP A 117 17.33 -10.15 2.37
C TRP A 117 17.45 -9.14 1.23
N VAL A 118 16.38 -8.98 0.46
CA VAL A 118 16.23 -7.96 -0.58
C VAL A 118 15.02 -7.08 -0.29
N CYS A 119 15.13 -5.80 -0.56
CA CYS A 119 14.09 -4.80 -0.34
C CYS A 119 13.48 -4.37 -1.66
N THR A 120 12.14 -4.29 -1.72
CA THR A 120 11.42 -3.81 -2.90
C THR A 120 11.81 -2.38 -3.24
N ALA A 121 11.86 -2.10 -4.54
CA ALA A 121 11.89 -0.73 -5.06
C ALA A 121 10.55 -0.06 -4.75
N VAL A 122 10.59 1.24 -4.50
CA VAL A 122 9.37 2.04 -4.40
C VAL A 122 8.87 2.26 -5.83
N THR A 123 8.01 1.39 -6.33
CA THR A 123 7.37 1.58 -7.63
C THR A 123 6.00 2.18 -7.41
N THR A 124 5.80 3.39 -7.90
CA THR A 124 4.52 4.10 -7.79
C THR A 124 4.01 4.38 -9.19
N GLU A 125 2.92 3.73 -9.60
CA GLU A 125 2.20 4.18 -10.81
C GLU A 125 1.45 5.50 -10.56
N ALA A 126 1.29 5.92 -9.29
CA ALA A 126 0.50 7.09 -8.90
C ALA A 126 1.24 8.09 -7.97
N GLY A 127 2.58 8.06 -7.91
CA GLY A 127 3.38 9.02 -7.12
C GLY A 127 3.26 8.92 -5.59
N SER A 128 2.58 7.91 -5.05
CA SER A 128 2.52 7.64 -3.60
C SER A 128 3.45 6.50 -3.24
N GLU A 129 4.51 6.76 -2.44
CA GLU A 129 5.49 5.76 -2.04
C GLU A 129 4.82 4.55 -1.36
N GLY A 130 4.78 3.42 -2.05
CA GLY A 130 4.37 2.15 -1.44
C GLY A 130 5.33 1.75 -0.31
N PRO A 131 4.85 1.02 0.71
CA PRO A 131 5.71 0.59 1.80
C PRO A 131 6.81 -0.33 1.28
N ARG A 132 8.05 -0.01 1.64
CA ARG A 132 9.21 -0.87 1.35
C ARG A 132 9.11 -2.14 2.18
N VAL A 133 9.17 -3.29 1.50
CA VAL A 133 9.08 -4.61 2.13
C VAL A 133 10.30 -5.45 1.76
N TRP A 134 10.62 -6.37 2.65
CA TRP A 134 11.80 -7.23 2.58
C TRP A 134 11.40 -8.67 2.29
N ALA A 135 12.12 -9.31 1.37
CA ALA A 135 12.00 -10.72 1.06
C ALA A 135 13.32 -11.44 1.36
N MET A 136 13.25 -12.66 1.87
CA MET A 136 14.44 -13.51 2.07
C MET A 136 14.79 -14.20 0.76
N VAL A 137 16.06 -14.13 0.34
CA VAL A 137 16.52 -14.73 -0.92
C VAL A 137 16.70 -16.24 -0.77
N ASP A 138 17.37 -16.69 0.29
CA ASP A 138 17.67 -18.10 0.54
C ASP A 138 17.09 -18.59 1.87
N GLY A 139 16.16 -19.54 1.83
CA GLY A 139 15.53 -20.17 2.99
C GLY A 139 16.22 -21.46 3.43
N SER A 140 17.44 -21.75 2.99
CA SER A 140 18.15 -23.01 3.31
C SER A 140 18.34 -23.23 4.81
N GLU A 141 18.55 -22.16 5.60
CA GLU A 141 18.58 -22.24 7.08
C GLU A 141 17.27 -22.75 7.69
N LEU A 142 16.19 -22.71 6.91
CA LEU A 142 14.84 -23.16 7.28
C LEU A 142 14.48 -24.50 6.62
N GLY A 143 15.39 -25.07 5.83
CA GLY A 143 15.12 -26.25 5.00
C GLY A 143 14.24 -25.96 3.78
N LEU A 144 14.11 -24.70 3.34
CA LEU A 144 13.24 -24.32 2.21
C LEU A 144 13.99 -24.15 0.88
N GLY A 145 15.32 -24.09 0.91
CA GLY A 145 16.15 -23.81 -0.27
C GLY A 145 16.02 -22.38 -0.79
N LEU A 146 16.36 -22.17 -2.06
CA LEU A 146 16.29 -20.85 -2.69
C LEU A 146 14.83 -20.37 -2.82
N LEU A 147 14.56 -19.16 -2.35
CA LEU A 147 13.22 -18.57 -2.35
C LEU A 147 13.02 -17.58 -3.50
N LEU A 148 14.03 -16.77 -3.79
CA LEU A 148 14.05 -15.81 -4.88
C LEU A 148 15.27 -16.00 -5.76
N GLU A 149 15.10 -15.82 -7.06
CA GLU A 149 16.17 -15.82 -8.05
C GLU A 149 16.22 -14.46 -8.76
N ARG A 150 17.42 -13.91 -8.94
CA ARG A 150 17.60 -12.67 -9.70
C ARG A 150 17.46 -12.96 -11.19
N CYS A 151 16.57 -12.24 -11.87
CA CYS A 151 16.45 -12.29 -13.32
C CYS A 151 17.60 -11.50 -13.97
N LEU A 152 18.25 -12.10 -14.97
CA LEU A 152 19.31 -11.49 -15.77
C LEU A 152 18.76 -10.74 -16.98
#